data_AF-A0A7C0UY51-F1
#
_entry.id   AF-A0A7C0UY51-F1
#
_cell.length_a   1.000
_cell.length_b   1.000
_cell.length_c   1.000
_cell.angle_alpha   90.00
_cell.angle_beta   90.00
_cell.angle_gamma   90.00
#
_symmetry.space_group_name_H-M   'P 1'
#
loop_
_entity.id
_entity.type
_entity.pdbx_description
1 polymer ?
#
loop_
_entity_poly.entity_id
_entity_poly.type
_entity_poly.pdbx_seq_one_letter_code
_entity_poly.pdbx_strand_id
1 'polypeptide(L)'
;MSEVKPIDLPIPLVNYVYLIKKGKTPYYDIVKYLLQDMEVRYRKANGVSEIIYTINPRQLQKEIEEKIKNEKVTTINICRTILALVYGCNLKPEKDFYVTTSSRGRRNYHIRITSQTLQVLRRFV
;
A
#
# COMPACT_ATOMS: atom_id res chain seq x y z
N MET A 1 -26.01 0.47 15.11
CA MET A 1 -24.70 -0.06 14.70
C MET A 1 -24.64 0.05 13.20
N SER A 2 -23.85 0.98 12.67
CA SER A 2 -23.78 1.18 11.22
C SER A 2 -22.99 0.04 10.60
N GLU A 3 -23.69 -0.86 9.90
CA GLU A 3 -23.10 -1.91 9.08
C GLU A 3 -22.12 -1.25 8.10
N VAL A 4 -20.84 -1.58 8.28
CA VAL A 4 -19.81 -1.22 7.31
C VAL A 4 -20.17 -1.97 6.03
N LYS A 5 -20.65 -1.25 5.01
CA LYS A 5 -20.91 -1.83 3.68
C LYS A 5 -19.66 -2.62 3.26
N PRO A 6 -19.80 -3.88 2.82
CA PRO A 6 -18.66 -4.62 2.29
C PRO A 6 -18.10 -3.78 1.16
N ILE A 7 -16.85 -3.37 1.30
CA ILE A 7 -16.10 -2.80 0.19
C ILE A 7 -16.19 -3.85 -0.93
N ASP A 8 -16.63 -3.46 -2.13
CA ASP A 8 -16.65 -4.29 -3.35
C ASP A 8 -15.21 -4.61 -3.83
N LEU A 9 -14.41 -5.14 -2.91
CA LEU A 9 -13.05 -5.57 -3.11
C LEU A 9 -13.10 -6.93 -3.82
N PRO A 10 -12.46 -7.08 -4.98
CA PRO A 10 -12.30 -8.39 -5.60
C PRO A 10 -11.82 -9.43 -4.59
N ILE A 11 -12.40 -10.63 -4.60
CA ILE A 11 -12.11 -11.72 -3.65
C ILE A 11 -10.60 -11.89 -3.37
N PRO A 12 -9.69 -11.84 -4.37
CA PRO A 12 -8.27 -11.96 -4.11
C PRO A 12 -7.73 -10.90 -3.14
N LEU A 13 -8.25 -9.67 -3.12
CA LEU A 13 -7.76 -8.60 -2.25
C LEU A 13 -8.31 -8.71 -0.82
N VAL A 14 -9.52 -9.25 -0.63
CA VAL A 14 -10.09 -9.50 0.71
C VAL A 14 -9.16 -10.39 1.54
N ASN A 15 -8.62 -11.44 0.92
CA ASN A 15 -7.65 -12.33 1.56
C ASN A 15 -6.38 -11.59 1.99
N TYR A 16 -5.90 -10.64 1.19
CA TYR A 16 -4.68 -9.88 1.52
C TYR A 16 -4.94 -8.88 2.63
N VAL A 17 -6.11 -8.25 2.68
CA VAL A 17 -6.53 -7.42 3.82
C VAL A 17 -6.50 -8.26 5.10
N TYR A 18 -7.05 -9.47 5.06
CA TYR A 18 -7.03 -10.38 6.21
C TYR A 18 -5.59 -10.75 6.63
N LEU A 19 -4.74 -11.13 5.68
CA LEU A 19 -3.35 -11.49 5.94
C LEU A 19 -2.56 -10.34 6.58
N ILE A 20 -2.75 -9.11 6.09
CA ILE A 20 -2.12 -7.91 6.66
C ILE A 20 -2.61 -7.69 8.10
N LYS A 21 -3.93 -7.67 8.33
CA LYS A 21 -4.52 -7.45 9.67
C LYS A 21 -4.17 -8.52 10.69
N LYS A 22 -3.82 -9.74 10.25
CA LYS A 22 -3.34 -10.84 11.10
C LYS A 22 -1.82 -10.84 11.29
N GLY A 23 -1.12 -9.80 10.82
CA GLY A 23 0.33 -9.69 10.98
C GLY A 23 1.11 -10.75 10.20
N LYS A 24 0.58 -11.28 9.10
CA LYS A 24 1.23 -12.37 8.36
C LYS A 24 2.35 -11.85 7.45
N THR A 25 3.55 -12.37 7.66
CA THR A 25 4.71 -12.18 6.77
C THR A 25 4.47 -12.85 5.41
N PRO A 26 4.91 -12.24 4.29
CA PRO A 26 5.59 -10.95 4.20
C PRO A 26 4.63 -9.75 4.04
N TYR A 27 3.33 -9.99 3.97
CA TYR A 27 2.33 -8.98 3.63
C TYR A 27 2.30 -7.81 4.63
N TYR A 28 2.28 -8.13 5.91
CA TYR A 28 2.34 -7.14 6.99
C TYR A 28 3.65 -6.35 6.94
N ASP A 29 4.78 -7.02 6.71
CA ASP A 29 6.09 -6.38 6.68
C ASP A 29 6.25 -5.41 5.51
N ILE A 30 5.72 -5.77 4.33
CA ILE A 30 5.66 -4.88 3.17
C ILE A 30 4.87 -3.61 3.51
N VAL A 31 3.70 -3.75 4.15
CA VAL A 31 2.88 -2.59 4.56
C VAL A 31 3.64 -1.75 5.57
N LYS A 32 4.23 -2.35 6.60
CA LYS A 32 5.00 -1.64 7.62
C LYS A 32 6.17 -0.85 7.00
N TYR A 33 6.90 -1.46 6.08
CA TYR A 33 7.98 -0.80 5.34
C TYR A 33 7.46 0.42 4.57
N LEU A 34 6.38 0.25 3.81
CA LEU A 34 5.76 1.33 3.03
C LEU A 34 5.31 2.49 3.92
N LEU A 35 4.62 2.21 5.03
CA LEU A 35 4.13 3.25 5.95
C LEU A 35 5.28 4.03 6.56
N GLN A 36 6.34 3.35 6.99
CA GLN A 36 7.52 4.00 7.55
C GLN A 36 8.19 4.92 6.53
N ASP A 37 8.36 4.46 5.28
CA ASP A 37 8.96 5.29 4.23
C ASP A 37 8.06 6.48 3.87
N MET A 38 6.74 6.29 3.76
CA MET A 38 5.77 7.37 3.52
C MET A 38 5.84 8.44 4.63
N GLU A 39 5.88 8.05 5.90
CA GLU A 39 5.98 8.97 7.04
C GLU A 39 7.30 9.76 7.03
N VAL A 40 8.42 9.11 6.70
CA VAL A 40 9.72 9.77 6.59
C VAL A 40 9.69 10.80 5.46
N ARG A 41 9.16 10.45 4.28
CA ARG A 41 9.08 11.36 3.15
C ARG A 41 8.14 12.53 3.41
N TYR A 42 6.98 12.28 4.03
CA TYR A 42 6.03 13.34 4.38
C TYR A 42 6.63 14.34 5.38
N ARG A 43 7.32 13.86 6.43
CA ARG A 43 8.01 14.74 7.39
C ARG A 43 9.11 15.57 6.75
N LYS A 44 9.89 14.98 5.83
CA LYS A 44 10.96 15.68 5.10
C LYS A 44 10.45 16.73 4.12
N ALA A 45 9.19 16.65 3.70
CA ALA A 45 8.60 17.61 2.78
C ALA A 45 8.27 18.97 3.43
N ASN A 46 8.62 19.19 4.71
CA ASN A 46 8.67 20.50 5.40
C ASN A 46 7.53 21.48 5.02
N GLY A 47 6.32 21.24 5.55
CA GLY A 47 5.21 22.20 5.45
C GLY A 47 4.32 22.08 4.21
N VAL A 48 4.60 21.12 3.32
CA VAL A 48 3.71 20.81 2.19
C VAL A 48 2.51 20.00 2.69
N SER A 49 1.30 20.41 2.29
CA SER A 49 0.04 19.76 2.70
C SER A 49 -0.15 18.36 2.11
N GLU A 50 0.41 18.12 0.91
CA GLU A 50 0.26 16.88 0.16
C GLU A 50 1.55 16.54 -0.62
N ILE A 51 1.94 15.26 -0.63
CA ILE A 51 2.97 14.75 -1.54
C ILE A 51 2.47 13.54 -2.31
N ILE A 52 3.02 13.31 -3.51
CA ILE A 52 2.79 12.07 -4.27
C ILE A 52 3.87 11.06 -3.91
N TYR A 53 3.46 9.97 -3.25
CA TYR A 53 4.33 8.84 -2.97
C TYR A 53 4.17 7.78 -4.06
N THR A 54 5.26 7.45 -4.75
CA THR A 54 5.25 6.48 -5.86
C THR A 54 5.89 5.16 -5.43
N ILE A 55 5.17 4.07 -5.67
CA ILE A 55 5.62 2.69 -5.43
C ILE A 55 5.85 2.00 -6.77
N ASN A 56 7.10 1.58 -6.99
CA ASN A 56 7.46 0.65 -8.06
C ASN A 56 7.57 -0.76 -7.48
N PRO A 57 6.65 -1.69 -7.79
CA PRO A 57 6.62 -3.03 -7.20
C PRO A 57 7.89 -3.85 -7.41
N ARG A 58 8.62 -3.65 -8.52
CA ARG A 58 9.88 -4.37 -8.77
C ARG A 58 11.02 -3.84 -7.94
N GLN A 59 11.07 -2.53 -7.75
CA GLN A 59 12.04 -1.91 -6.85
C GLN A 59 11.76 -2.32 -5.40
N LEU A 60 10.49 -2.21 -4.99
CA LEU A 60 10.06 -2.63 -3.66
C LEU A 60 10.35 -4.11 -3.40
N GLN A 61 10.18 -4.98 -4.41
CA GLN A 61 10.54 -6.40 -4.28
C GLN A 61 12.00 -6.57 -3.86
N LYS A 62 12.93 -5.91 -4.57
CA LYS A 62 14.36 -6.00 -4.26
C LYS A 62 14.66 -5.46 -2.85
N GLU A 63 14.10 -4.30 -2.52
CA GLU A 63 14.27 -3.66 -1.21
C GLU A 63 13.76 -4.54 -0.06
N ILE A 64 12.69 -5.31 -0.27
CA ILE A 64 12.13 -6.21 0.73
C ILE A 64 12.88 -7.54 0.77
N GLU A 65 13.28 -8.11 -0.37
CA GLU A 65 14.05 -9.37 -0.42
C GLU A 65 15.39 -9.26 0.30
N GLU A 66 16.02 -8.09 0.26
CA GLU A 66 17.25 -7.80 1.03
C GLU A 66 17.03 -7.85 2.56
N LYS A 67 15.80 -7.60 3.01
CA LYS A 67 15.43 -7.53 4.44
C LYS A 67 14.75 -8.79 4.94
N ILE A 68 13.97 -9.44 4.08
CA ILE A 68 13.07 -10.54 4.41
C ILE A 68 13.20 -11.59 3.32
N LYS A 69 13.94 -12.66 3.62
CA LYS A 69 14.01 -13.83 2.75
C LYS A 69 12.73 -14.65 2.88
N ASN A 70 11.78 -14.42 1.97
CA ASN A 70 10.52 -15.15 1.94
C ASN A 70 10.04 -15.35 0.50
N GLU A 71 9.72 -16.59 0.14
CA GLU A 71 9.26 -16.99 -1.21
C GLU A 71 7.99 -16.28 -1.69
N LYS A 72 7.19 -15.74 -0.77
CA LYS A 72 5.97 -15.00 -1.09
C LYS A 72 6.24 -13.53 -1.42
N VAL A 73 7.49 -13.05 -1.35
CA VAL A 73 7.90 -11.71 -1.79
C VAL A 73 8.03 -11.72 -3.33
N THR A 74 6.89 -11.76 -4.00
CA THR A 74 6.82 -11.69 -5.46
C THR A 74 6.21 -10.37 -5.90
N THR A 75 6.55 -9.88 -7.09
CA THR A 75 5.93 -8.66 -7.65
C THR A 75 4.39 -8.74 -7.63
N ILE A 76 3.82 -9.92 -7.89
CA ILE A 76 2.36 -10.13 -7.89
C ILE A 76 1.78 -9.95 -6.47
N ASN A 77 2.39 -10.57 -5.47
CA ASN A 77 1.95 -10.47 -4.09
C ASN A 77 2.13 -9.04 -3.57
N ILE A 78 3.21 -8.36 -3.94
CA ILE A 78 3.42 -6.94 -3.63
C ILE A 78 2.32 -6.08 -4.23
N CYS A 79 2.01 -6.23 -5.52
CA CYS A 79 0.90 -5.52 -6.16
C CYS A 79 -0.43 -5.73 -5.42
N ARG A 80 -0.76 -6.98 -5.07
CA ARG A 80 -1.97 -7.30 -4.31
C ARG A 80 -1.96 -6.73 -2.90
N THR A 81 -0.79 -6.68 -2.26
CA THR A 81 -0.61 -6.10 -0.92
C THR A 81 -0.82 -4.60 -0.94
N ILE A 82 -0.26 -3.90 -1.93
CA ILE A 82 -0.47 -2.45 -2.12
C ILE A 82 -1.95 -2.16 -2.36
N LEU A 83 -2.58 -2.91 -3.26
CA LEU A 83 -4.01 -2.76 -3.53
C LEU A 83 -4.88 -3.05 -2.30
N ALA A 84 -4.55 -4.10 -1.54
CA ALA A 84 -5.25 -4.42 -0.30
C ALA A 84 -5.09 -3.33 0.77
N LEU A 85 -3.91 -2.69 0.86
CA LEU A 85 -3.70 -1.54 1.73
C LEU A 85 -4.59 -0.36 1.34
N VAL A 86 -4.53 0.10 0.09
CA VAL A 86 -5.27 1.32 -0.32
C VAL A 86 -6.78 1.12 -0.29
N TYR A 87 -7.27 -0.01 -0.80
CA TYR A 87 -8.70 -0.31 -0.76
C TYR A 87 -9.18 -0.71 0.64
N GLY A 88 -8.37 -1.44 1.42
CA GLY A 88 -8.69 -1.77 2.81
C GLY A 88 -8.75 -0.54 3.73
N CYS A 89 -8.12 0.56 3.33
CA CYS A 89 -8.20 1.88 3.95
C CYS A 89 -9.33 2.76 3.38
N ASN A 90 -10.13 2.26 2.44
CA ASN A 90 -11.14 3.04 1.71
C ASN A 90 -10.58 4.28 0.97
N LEU A 91 -9.32 4.23 0.53
CA LEU A 91 -8.78 5.26 -0.35
C LEU A 91 -9.48 5.17 -1.71
N LYS A 92 -9.84 6.32 -2.27
CA LYS A 92 -10.58 6.43 -3.52
C LYS A 92 -9.63 6.49 -4.72
N PRO A 93 -9.82 5.67 -5.77
CA PRO A 93 -9.09 5.82 -7.03
C PRO A 93 -9.25 7.22 -7.62
N GLU A 94 -8.21 7.71 -8.31
CA GLU A 94 -8.03 9.04 -8.91
C GLU A 94 -8.03 10.23 -7.92
N LYS A 95 -8.71 10.08 -6.79
CA LYS A 95 -8.71 11.07 -5.70
C LYS A 95 -7.54 10.89 -4.76
N ASP A 96 -7.42 9.72 -4.12
CA ASP A 96 -6.44 9.46 -3.06
C ASP A 96 -5.25 8.63 -3.58
N PHE A 97 -5.45 7.84 -4.64
CA PHE A 97 -4.38 7.13 -5.33
C PHE A 97 -4.72 6.88 -6.80
N TYR A 98 -3.71 6.65 -7.63
CA TYR A 98 -3.89 6.24 -9.03
C TYR A 98 -2.81 5.24 -9.44
N VAL A 99 -3.05 4.51 -10.53
CA VAL A 99 -2.14 3.47 -11.03
C VAL A 99 -1.74 3.80 -12.46
N THR A 100 -0.45 3.92 -12.71
CA THR A 100 0.08 4.04 -14.07
C THR A 100 0.58 2.69 -14.57
N THR A 101 0.44 2.44 -15.87
CA THR A 101 0.96 1.24 -16.51
C THR A 101 1.88 1.64 -17.65
N SER A 102 3.12 1.13 -17.66
CA SER A 102 4.06 1.39 -18.75
C SER A 102 3.68 0.62 -20.01
N SER A 103 4.26 0.98 -21.15
CA SER A 103 4.10 0.27 -22.44
C SER A 103 4.44 -1.23 -22.37
N ARG A 104 5.26 -1.66 -21.40
CA ARG A 104 5.60 -3.06 -21.14
C ARG A 104 4.73 -3.73 -20.07
N GLY A 105 3.58 -3.13 -19.73
CA GLY A 105 2.63 -3.66 -18.75
C GLY A 105 3.06 -3.52 -17.28
N ARG A 106 4.08 -2.70 -16.97
CA ARG A 106 4.57 -2.55 -15.59
C ARG A 106 3.74 -1.50 -14.86
N ARG A 107 3.19 -1.87 -13.71
CA ARG A 107 2.38 -0.96 -12.89
C ARG A 107 3.23 -0.17 -11.90
N ASN A 108 2.91 1.10 -11.70
CA ASN A 108 3.34 1.88 -10.54
C ASN A 108 2.10 2.40 -9.82
N TYR A 109 2.18 2.48 -8.49
CA TYR A 109 1.10 2.98 -7.65
C TYR A 109 1.50 4.33 -7.10
N HIS A 110 0.60 5.30 -7.18
CA HIS A 110 0.85 6.67 -6.73
C HIS A 110 -0.20 7.00 -5.67
N ILE A 111 0.24 7.31 -4.46
CA ILE A 111 -0.64 7.59 -3.33
C ILE A 111 -0.45 9.05 -2.93
N ARG A 112 -1.54 9.80 -2.79
CA ARG A 112 -1.55 11.16 -2.25
C ARG A 112 -1.44 11.09 -0.74
N ILE A 113 -0.27 11.47 -0.24
CA ILE A 113 0.03 11.44 1.18
C ILE A 113 -0.25 12.82 1.77
N THR A 114 -1.30 12.87 2.59
CA THR A 114 -1.62 13.97 3.50
C THR A 114 -1.54 13.46 4.95
N SER A 115 -1.63 14.37 5.92
CA SER A 115 -1.75 13.98 7.34
C SER A 115 -2.95 13.05 7.58
N GLN A 116 -4.08 13.30 6.90
CA GLN A 116 -5.27 12.46 6.98
C GLN A 116 -5.03 11.08 6.34
N THR A 117 -4.45 11.02 5.14
CA THR A 117 -4.16 9.74 4.48
C THR A 117 -3.24 8.88 5.34
N LEU A 118 -2.17 9.47 5.90
CA LEU A 118 -1.27 8.75 6.82
C LEU A 118 -1.99 8.23 8.06
N GLN A 119 -2.88 9.03 8.65
CA GLN A 119 -3.63 8.60 9.84
C GLN A 119 -4.50 7.38 9.54
N VAL A 120 -5.20 7.36 8.40
CA VAL A 120 -6.02 6.22 7.99
C VAL A 120 -5.16 4.99 7.71
N LEU A 121 -4.07 5.16 6.95
CA LEU A 121 -3.13 4.10 6.64
C LEU A 121 -2.49 3.47 7.88
N ARG A 122 -2.14 4.29 8.89
CA ARG A 122 -1.58 3.80 10.17
C ARG A 122 -2.58 2.99 10.98
N ARG A 123 -3.88 3.35 10.95
CA ARG A 123 -4.93 2.61 11.69
C ARG A 123 -5.28 1.28 11.05
N PHE A 124 -4.80 1.00 9.85
CA PHE A 124 -5.07 -0.23 9.14
C PHE A 124 -4.29 -1.43 9.70
N VAL A 125 -3.13 -1.18 10.28
CA VAL A 125 -2.19 -2.16 10.84
C VAL A 125 -2.08 -2.09 12.34
#